data_AF-A0A937P7T8-F1
#
_entry.id   AF-A0A937P7T8-F1
#
_cell.length_a   1.000
_cell.length_b   1.000
_cell.length_c   1.000
_cell.angle_alpha   90.00
_cell.angle_beta   90.00
_cell.angle_gamma   90.00
#
_symmetry.space_group_name_H-M   'P 1'
#
loop_
_entity.id
_entity.type
_entity.pdbx_description
1 polymer ?
#
loop_
_entity_poly.entity_id
_entity_poly.type
_entity_poly.pdbx_seq_one_letter_code
_entity_poly.pdbx_strand_id
1 'polypeptide(L)'
;MKLLKNAGKSLLGLPSVPQENWKFNRLTLAFKGNLKQYEKDFLDDYFQKSLNPFRFSIILALFFYGIFAILDAISIPDLKNIFWFIRFAIIYPCLVAVFLYSYSKSFKKYMQVVLSGIMYLTGLGIIVMFIFAARLVNDYSYYAGLLLIFIFGYTFIRARFIYATIAGWSIVITY
;
A
#
# COMPACT_ATOMS: atom_id res chain seq x y z
N MET A 1 25.93 -43.02 -18.85
CA MET A 1 24.55 -43.00 -19.38
C MET A 1 23.59 -43.58 -18.33
N LYS A 2 23.13 -42.77 -17.36
CA LYS A 2 21.99 -43.09 -16.43
C LYS A 2 21.60 -41.98 -15.43
N LEU A 3 22.12 -40.76 -15.52
CA LEU A 3 21.84 -39.68 -14.55
C LEU A 3 20.65 -38.76 -14.91
N LEU A 4 20.01 -38.95 -16.07
CA LEU A 4 18.91 -38.10 -16.56
C LEU A 4 17.52 -38.76 -16.47
N LYS A 5 17.30 -39.67 -15.51
CA LYS A 5 15.99 -40.33 -15.32
C LYS A 5 15.13 -39.76 -14.17
N ASN A 6 15.60 -38.69 -13.52
CA ASN A 6 14.94 -38.08 -12.35
C ASN A 6 14.27 -36.72 -12.62
N ALA A 7 13.92 -36.40 -13.87
CA ALA A 7 13.26 -35.14 -14.23
C ALA A 7 11.80 -35.01 -13.74
N GLY A 8 11.33 -35.88 -12.84
CA GLY A 8 9.93 -35.93 -12.36
C GLY A 8 9.76 -36.36 -10.91
N LYS A 9 10.81 -36.27 -10.09
CA LYS A 9 10.72 -36.55 -8.64
C LYS A 9 11.26 -35.34 -7.87
N SER A 10 10.52 -34.89 -6.87
CA SER A 10 11.04 -33.93 -5.89
C SER A 10 12.23 -34.52 -5.13
N LEU A 11 12.98 -33.72 -4.38
CA LEU A 11 14.10 -34.18 -3.53
C LEU A 11 13.73 -35.38 -2.63
N LEU A 12 12.44 -35.49 -2.28
CA LEU A 12 11.87 -36.54 -1.43
C LEU A 12 11.30 -37.74 -2.21
N GLY A 13 11.53 -37.82 -3.53
CA GLY A 13 11.03 -38.94 -4.35
C GLY A 13 9.53 -38.91 -4.65
N LEU A 14 8.80 -37.89 -4.17
CA LEU A 14 7.37 -37.71 -4.42
C LEU A 14 7.12 -37.45 -5.91
N PRO A 15 6.01 -37.98 -6.46
CA PRO A 15 5.60 -37.68 -7.83
C PRO A 15 5.42 -36.16 -7.93
N SER A 16 6.28 -35.49 -8.69
CA SER A 16 6.02 -34.10 -9.04
C SER A 16 4.91 -34.14 -10.09
N VAL A 17 3.73 -33.63 -9.74
CA VAL A 17 2.72 -33.28 -10.74
C VAL A 17 3.46 -32.50 -11.82
N PRO A 18 3.39 -32.88 -13.11
CA PRO A 18 3.99 -32.09 -14.17
C PRO A 18 3.47 -30.68 -13.98
N GLN A 19 4.33 -29.73 -13.63
CA GLN A 19 3.93 -28.34 -13.52
C GLN A 19 3.54 -27.93 -14.94
N GLU A 20 2.25 -28.08 -15.28
CA GLU A 20 1.72 -27.58 -16.54
C GLU A 20 2.11 -26.12 -16.62
N ASN A 21 3.12 -25.80 -17.43
CA ASN A 21 3.75 -24.49 -17.58
C ASN A 21 2.99 -23.35 -16.88
N TRP A 22 3.30 -23.09 -15.60
CA TRP A 22 2.70 -22.00 -14.83
C TRP A 22 3.16 -20.68 -15.46
N LYS A 23 2.40 -20.22 -16.45
CA LYS A 23 2.70 -18.99 -17.17
C LYS A 23 2.06 -17.84 -16.42
N PHE A 24 2.90 -16.97 -15.87
CA PHE A 24 2.49 -15.69 -15.30
C PHE A 24 2.98 -14.53 -16.15
N ASN A 25 2.29 -13.40 -16.08
CA ASN A 25 2.86 -12.15 -16.54
C ASN A 25 3.92 -11.68 -15.53
N ARG A 26 5.18 -11.48 -15.96
CA ARG A 26 6.26 -11.03 -15.06
C ARG A 26 6.03 -9.64 -14.49
N LEU A 27 5.26 -8.80 -15.17
CA LEU A 27 4.99 -7.41 -14.76
C LEU A 27 3.74 -7.30 -13.88
N THR A 28 2.62 -7.87 -14.33
CA THR A 28 1.34 -7.76 -13.60
C THR A 28 1.12 -8.88 -12.59
N LEU A 29 1.94 -9.94 -12.64
CA LEU A 29 1.79 -11.20 -11.90
C LEU A 29 0.47 -11.95 -12.22
N ALA A 30 -0.26 -11.54 -13.25
CA ALA A 30 -1.52 -12.17 -13.67
C ALA A 30 -1.31 -13.54 -14.31
N PHE A 31 -2.26 -14.45 -14.12
CA PHE A 31 -2.27 -15.77 -14.75
C PHE A 31 -2.36 -15.66 -16.29
N LYS A 32 -1.58 -16.47 -17.00
CA LYS A 32 -1.57 -16.57 -18.47
C LYS A 32 -1.83 -18.01 -18.93
N GLY A 33 -2.19 -18.17 -20.21
CA GLY A 33 -2.44 -19.48 -20.84
C GLY A 33 -3.65 -20.18 -20.23
N ASN A 34 -3.50 -21.47 -19.95
CA ASN A 34 -4.56 -22.34 -19.41
C ASN A 34 -5.10 -21.87 -18.04
N LEU A 35 -4.33 -21.08 -17.29
CA LEU A 35 -4.71 -20.58 -15.97
C LEU A 35 -5.48 -19.25 -16.01
N LYS A 36 -5.61 -18.61 -17.18
CA LYS A 36 -6.26 -17.29 -17.32
C LYS A 36 -7.70 -17.28 -16.81
N GLN A 37 -8.41 -18.40 -16.90
CA GLN A 37 -9.80 -18.54 -16.42
C GLN A 37 -9.93 -18.31 -14.91
N TYR A 38 -8.90 -18.65 -14.13
CA TYR A 38 -8.92 -18.52 -12.67
C TYR A 38 -8.55 -17.11 -12.17
N GLU A 39 -8.06 -16.22 -13.04
CA GLU A 39 -7.70 -14.85 -12.66
C GLU A 39 -8.91 -14.09 -12.11
N LYS A 40 -10.10 -14.30 -12.69
CA LYS A 40 -11.32 -13.62 -12.25
C LYS A 40 -11.71 -14.06 -10.84
N ASP A 41 -11.71 -15.36 -10.59
CA ASP A 41 -12.07 -15.92 -9.28
C ASP A 41 -11.03 -15.53 -8.22
N PHE A 42 -9.75 -15.50 -8.59
CA PHE A 42 -8.67 -15.00 -7.75
C PHE A 42 -8.88 -13.53 -7.36
N LEU A 43 -9.20 -12.64 -8.32
CA LEU A 43 -9.41 -11.22 -8.03
C LEU A 43 -10.62 -10.99 -7.12
N ASP A 44 -11.66 -11.79 -7.29
CA ASP A 44 -12.87 -11.73 -6.47
C ASP A 44 -12.60 -12.20 -5.04
N ASP A 45 -11.92 -13.33 -4.85
CA ASP A 45 -11.48 -13.81 -3.53
C ASP A 45 -10.49 -12.84 -2.86
N TYR A 46 -9.53 -12.33 -3.63
CA TYR A 46 -8.56 -11.34 -3.16
C TYR A 46 -9.25 -10.07 -2.66
N PHE A 47 -10.26 -9.58 -3.37
CA PHE A 47 -11.04 -8.43 -2.94
C PHE A 47 -11.72 -8.69 -1.60
N GLN A 48 -12.45 -9.81 -1.46
CA GLN A 48 -13.16 -10.15 -0.24
C GLN A 48 -12.20 -10.27 0.96
N LYS A 49 -11.07 -10.96 0.76
CA LYS A 49 -10.06 -11.14 1.81
C LYS A 49 -9.29 -9.87 2.15
N SER A 50 -9.22 -8.90 1.25
CA SER A 50 -8.46 -7.65 1.46
C SER A 50 -9.31 -6.51 2.02
N LEU A 51 -10.64 -6.58 1.90
CA LEU A 51 -11.55 -5.53 2.32
C LEU A 51 -11.48 -5.22 3.82
N ASN A 52 -11.57 -6.25 4.66
CA ASN A 52 -11.55 -6.08 6.12
C ASN A 52 -10.18 -5.62 6.63
N PRO A 53 -9.05 -6.23 6.22
CA PRO A 53 -7.72 -5.71 6.53
C PRO A 53 -7.58 -4.25 6.11
N PHE A 54 -8.00 -3.88 4.90
CA PHE A 54 -7.94 -2.50 4.43
C PHE A 54 -8.71 -1.53 5.33
N ARG A 55 -9.96 -1.85 5.70
CA ARG A 55 -10.77 -1.02 6.60
C ARG A 55 -10.10 -0.83 7.96
N PHE A 56 -9.56 -1.91 8.52
CA PHE A 56 -8.79 -1.86 9.76
C PHE A 56 -7.56 -0.95 9.60
N SER A 57 -6.85 -1.06 8.47
CA SER A 57 -5.72 -0.19 8.14
C SER A 57 -6.12 1.28 8.09
N ILE A 58 -7.27 1.64 7.54
CA ILE A 58 -7.71 3.05 7.54
C ILE A 58 -7.97 3.56 8.97
N ILE A 59 -8.63 2.76 9.80
CA ILE A 59 -8.86 3.13 11.21
C ILE A 59 -7.53 3.30 11.95
N LEU A 60 -6.59 2.39 11.74
CA LEU A 60 -5.26 2.44 12.32
C LEU A 60 -4.47 3.66 11.81
N ALA A 61 -4.60 4.02 10.53
CA ALA A 61 -4.00 5.22 9.97
C ALA A 61 -4.58 6.50 10.60
N LEU A 62 -5.90 6.58 10.77
CA LEU A 62 -6.56 7.71 11.45
C LEU A 62 -6.07 7.85 12.89
N PHE A 63 -5.92 6.74 13.60
CA PHE A 63 -5.38 6.70 14.96
C PHE A 63 -3.94 7.23 15.01
N PHE A 64 -3.05 6.72 14.15
CA PHE A 64 -1.66 7.20 14.10
C PHE A 64 -1.59 8.68 13.70
N TYR A 65 -2.34 9.11 12.69
CA TYR A 65 -2.38 10.53 12.30
C TYR A 65 -2.85 11.44 13.44
N GLY A 66 -3.80 10.97 14.26
CA GLY A 66 -4.25 11.69 15.45
C GLY A 66 -3.15 11.80 16.53
N ILE A 67 -2.49 10.70 16.87
CA ILE A 67 -1.39 10.70 17.85
C ILE A 67 -0.22 11.55 17.38
N PHE A 68 0.17 11.44 16.10
CA PHE A 68 1.26 12.24 15.56
C PHE A 68 0.94 13.73 15.50
N ALA A 69 -0.33 14.13 15.48
CA ALA A 69 -0.67 15.55 15.62
C ALA A 69 -0.30 16.11 17.01
N ILE A 70 -0.39 15.28 18.06
CA ILE A 70 0.08 15.65 19.40
C ILE A 70 1.61 15.76 19.39
N LEU A 71 2.29 14.81 18.73
CA LEU A 71 3.75 14.87 18.57
C LEU A 71 4.19 16.13 17.84
N ASP A 72 3.51 16.53 16.76
CA ASP A 72 3.80 17.76 16.01
C ASP A 72 3.76 18.99 16.92
N ALA A 73 2.77 19.06 17.83
CA ALA A 73 2.62 20.19 18.75
C ALA A 73 3.72 20.25 19.83
N ILE A 74 4.36 19.11 20.15
CA ILE A 74 5.46 19.02 21.10
C ILE A 74 6.79 19.28 20.39
N SER A 75 7.02 18.65 19.24
CA SER A 75 8.30 18.71 18.52
C SER A 75 8.51 20.04 17.81
N ILE A 76 7.49 20.56 17.10
CA ILE A 76 7.59 21.80 16.30
C ILE A 76 6.36 22.68 16.56
N PRO A 77 6.28 23.32 17.75
CA PRO A 77 5.12 24.12 18.13
C PRO A 77 4.86 25.30 17.18
N ASP A 78 5.89 25.85 16.53
CA ASP A 78 5.78 26.99 15.61
C ASP A 78 4.98 26.67 14.35
N LEU A 79 5.07 25.44 13.84
CA LEU A 79 4.38 25.00 12.62
C LEU A 79 3.12 24.18 12.91
N LYS A 80 2.75 23.99 14.18
CA LYS A 80 1.63 23.13 14.58
C LYS A 80 0.35 23.42 13.82
N ASN A 81 0.02 24.71 13.61
CA ASN A 81 -1.23 25.10 12.96
C ASN A 81 -1.24 24.69 11.48
N ILE A 82 -0.09 24.82 10.80
CA ILE A 82 0.07 24.41 9.40
C ILE A 82 -0.02 22.88 9.31
N PHE A 83 0.65 22.15 10.20
CA PHE A 83 0.64 20.69 10.19
C PHE A 83 -0.74 20.13 10.52
N TRP A 84 -1.41 20.69 11.54
CA TRP A 84 -2.78 20.32 11.88
C TRP A 84 -3.76 20.64 10.76
N PHE A 85 -3.56 21.75 10.04
CA PHE A 85 -4.35 22.04 8.85
C PHE A 85 -4.17 20.94 7.79
N ILE A 86 -2.94 20.59 7.43
CA ILE A 86 -2.69 19.52 6.44
C ILE A 86 -3.28 18.18 6.93
N ARG A 87 -3.09 17.81 8.21
CA ARG A 87 -3.64 16.57 8.76
C ARG A 87 -5.16 16.57 8.78
N PHE A 88 -5.78 17.51 9.50
CA PHE A 88 -7.20 17.45 9.83
C PHE A 88 -8.11 18.08 8.79
N ALA A 89 -7.63 19.01 7.95
CA ALA A 89 -8.43 19.60 6.89
C ALA A 89 -8.32 18.84 5.56
N ILE A 90 -7.19 18.15 5.31
CA ILE A 90 -6.95 17.48 4.02
C ILE A 90 -6.89 15.96 4.18
N ILE A 91 -5.95 15.44 4.96
CA ILE A 91 -5.70 14.00 5.01
C ILE A 91 -6.80 13.24 5.75
N TYR A 92 -7.19 13.71 6.94
CA TYR A 92 -8.19 13.06 7.79
C TYR A 92 -9.56 12.95 7.10
N PRO A 93 -10.10 14.02 6.49
CA PRO A 93 -11.37 13.94 5.76
C PRO A 93 -11.27 13.01 4.55
N CYS A 94 -10.12 12.99 3.86
CA CYS A 94 -9.91 12.07 2.74
C CYS A 94 -9.91 10.61 3.20
N LEU A 95 -9.22 10.28 4.30
CA LEU A 95 -9.20 8.94 4.88
C LEU A 95 -10.60 8.51 5.33
N VAL A 96 -11.36 9.40 5.97
CA VAL A 96 -12.76 9.15 6.35
C VAL A 96 -13.63 8.93 5.12
N ALA A 97 -13.50 9.76 4.08
CA ALA A 97 -14.26 9.61 2.84
C ALA A 97 -13.96 8.27 2.16
N VAL A 98 -12.70 7.85 2.13
CA VAL A 98 -12.28 6.55 1.59
C VAL A 98 -12.78 5.39 2.44
N PHE A 99 -12.79 5.54 3.78
CA PHE A 99 -13.38 4.55 4.68
C PHE A 99 -14.86 4.34 4.39
N LEU A 100 -15.63 5.43 4.27
CA LEU A 100 -17.05 5.37 3.92
C LEU A 100 -17.26 4.78 2.52
N TYR A 101 -16.45 5.20 1.55
CA TYR A 101 -16.50 4.68 0.18
C TYR A 101 -16.20 3.17 0.10
N SER A 102 -15.43 2.63 1.05
CA SER A 102 -15.11 1.19 1.13
C SER A 102 -16.35 0.28 1.34
N TYR A 103 -17.48 0.83 1.76
CA TYR A 103 -18.75 0.09 1.90
C TYR A 103 -19.60 0.12 0.63
N SER A 104 -19.21 0.89 -0.39
CA SER A 104 -19.93 0.96 -1.65
C SER A 104 -19.65 -0.24 -2.56
N LYS A 105 -20.64 -0.62 -3.40
CA LYS A 105 -20.47 -1.68 -4.40
C LYS A 105 -19.44 -1.32 -5.48
N SER A 106 -19.32 -0.03 -5.79
CA SER A 106 -18.35 0.50 -6.76
C SER A 106 -16.90 0.37 -6.29
N PHE A 107 -16.67 0.26 -4.98
CA PHE A 107 -15.32 0.13 -4.42
C PHE A 107 -14.56 -1.06 -5.00
N LYS A 108 -15.22 -2.19 -5.29
CA LYS A 108 -14.57 -3.37 -5.89
C LYS A 108 -13.83 -3.06 -7.18
N LYS A 109 -14.39 -2.19 -8.03
CA LYS A 109 -13.80 -1.80 -9.31
C LYS A 109 -12.61 -0.85 -9.13
N TYR A 110 -12.70 0.05 -8.15
CA TYR A 110 -11.73 1.15 -7.97
C TYR A 110 -10.75 0.95 -6.81
N MET A 111 -10.87 -0.14 -6.04
CA MET A 111 -10.10 -0.39 -4.82
C MET A 111 -8.63 -0.12 -5.02
N GLN A 112 -8.03 -0.67 -6.06
CA GLN A 112 -6.59 -0.59 -6.30
C GLN A 112 -6.11 0.83 -6.61
N VAL A 113 -6.91 1.60 -7.34
CA VAL A 113 -6.63 3.02 -7.64
C VAL A 113 -6.77 3.86 -6.37
N VAL A 114 -7.81 3.61 -5.57
CA VAL A 114 -8.03 4.30 -4.30
C VAL A 114 -6.89 4.01 -3.33
N LEU A 115 -6.47 2.75 -3.22
CA LEU A 115 -5.34 2.33 -2.37
C LEU A 115 -4.03 3.02 -2.74
N SER A 116 -3.68 3.04 -4.03
CA SER A 116 -2.49 3.80 -4.48
C SER A 116 -2.64 5.29 -4.25
N GLY A 117 -3.85 5.83 -4.45
CA GLY A 117 -4.16 7.25 -4.29
C GLY A 117 -3.98 7.70 -2.85
N ILE A 118 -4.52 6.96 -1.87
CA ILE A 118 -4.34 7.29 -0.44
C ILE A 118 -2.89 7.15 0.00
N MET A 119 -2.17 6.13 -0.50
CA MET A 119 -0.75 5.94 -0.17
C MET A 119 0.06 7.12 -0.66
N TYR A 120 -0.17 7.56 -1.91
CA TYR A 120 0.48 8.74 -2.46
C TYR A 120 0.08 10.03 -1.73
N LEU A 121 -1.22 10.24 -1.49
CA LEU A 121 -1.73 11.46 -0.84
C LEU A 121 -1.19 11.63 0.59
N THR A 122 -1.18 10.54 1.37
CA THR A 122 -0.63 10.55 2.73
C THR A 122 0.88 10.80 2.71
N GLY A 123 1.61 10.17 1.79
CA GLY A 123 3.03 10.44 1.56
C GLY A 123 3.30 11.89 1.18
N LEU A 124 2.54 12.45 0.24
CA LEU A 124 2.65 13.84 -0.19
C LEU A 124 2.40 14.81 0.97
N GLY A 125 1.39 14.54 1.81
CA GLY A 125 1.13 15.33 3.01
C GLY A 125 2.34 15.39 3.95
N ILE A 126 3.03 14.27 4.16
CA ILE A 126 4.25 14.21 4.98
C ILE A 126 5.43 14.90 4.29
N ILE A 127 5.60 14.75 2.96
CA ILE A 127 6.66 15.46 2.21
C ILE A 127 6.49 16.98 2.35
N VAL A 128 5.26 17.49 2.21
CA VAL A 128 4.98 18.91 2.37
C VAL A 128 5.35 19.37 3.79
N MET A 129 4.96 18.62 4.83
CA MET A 129 5.35 18.93 6.22
C MET A 129 6.88 18.92 6.40
N PHE A 130 7.56 17.93 5.81
CA PHE A 130 9.02 17.83 5.84
C PHE A 130 9.69 19.07 5.23
N ILE A 131 9.23 19.55 4.07
CA ILE A 131 9.77 20.76 3.43
C ILE A 131 9.60 21.99 4.33
N PHE A 132 8.43 22.15 4.95
CA PHE A 132 8.19 23.26 5.89
C PHE A 132 9.08 23.17 7.14
N ALA A 133 9.17 21.99 7.75
CA ALA A 133 10.03 21.75 8.92
C ALA A 133 11.50 22.03 8.62
N ALA A 134 12.01 21.48 7.51
CA ALA A 134 13.40 21.63 7.10
C ALA A 134 13.74 23.10 6.78
N ARG A 135 12.83 23.83 6.12
CA ARG A 135 13.11 25.21 5.69
C ARG A 135 12.94 26.25 6.80
N LEU A 136 11.95 26.09 7.68
CA LEU A 136 11.61 27.11 8.68
C LEU A 136 12.27 26.87 10.03
N VAL A 137 12.52 25.61 10.40
CA VAL A 137 13.00 25.22 11.74
C VAL A 137 14.30 24.39 11.67
N ASN A 138 14.80 24.08 10.47
CA ASN A 138 15.97 23.20 10.24
C ASN A 138 15.84 21.82 10.90
N ASP A 139 14.61 21.32 11.02
CA ASP A 139 14.33 19.98 11.55
C ASP A 139 14.09 18.99 10.41
N TYR A 140 14.87 17.90 10.41
CA TYR A 140 14.81 16.85 9.40
C TYR A 140 14.08 15.58 9.86
N SER A 141 13.58 15.52 11.10
CA SER A 141 12.99 14.33 11.73
C SER A 141 11.79 13.73 10.99
N TYR A 142 11.12 14.49 10.11
CA TYR A 142 9.97 14.03 9.33
C TYR A 142 10.29 12.92 8.31
N TYR A 143 11.56 12.59 8.06
CA TYR A 143 11.93 11.38 7.32
C TYR A 143 11.35 10.11 7.98
N ALA A 144 11.23 10.09 9.32
CA ALA A 144 10.65 8.97 10.06
C ALA A 144 9.16 8.81 9.76
N GLY A 145 8.44 9.92 9.56
CA GLY A 145 7.05 9.91 9.12
C GLY A 145 6.91 9.29 7.73
N LEU A 146 7.83 9.60 6.82
CA LEU A 146 7.82 9.04 5.46
C LEU A 146 8.10 7.53 5.47
N LEU A 147 9.05 7.08 6.29
CA LEU A 147 9.31 5.65 6.51
C LEU A 147 8.06 4.92 7.01
N LEU A 148 7.34 5.54 7.95
CA LEU A 148 6.08 4.97 8.45
C LEU A 148 5.04 4.85 7.35
N ILE A 149 4.90 5.84 6.45
CA ILE A 149 3.99 5.75 5.29
C ILE A 149 4.35 4.56 4.40
N PHE A 150 5.64 4.31 4.13
CA PHE A 150 6.05 3.15 3.34
C PHE A 150 5.74 1.82 4.03
N ILE A 151 6.06 1.69 5.32
CA ILE A 151 5.73 0.49 6.10
C ILE A 151 4.21 0.26 6.07
N PHE A 152 3.43 1.32 6.29
CA PHE A 152 1.98 1.23 6.28
C PHE A 152 1.41 0.84 4.90
N GLY A 153 1.90 1.50 3.85
CA GLY A 153 1.50 1.29 2.45
C GLY A 153 1.77 -0.13 1.96
N TYR A 154 2.94 -0.68 2.26
CA TYR A 154 3.32 -2.00 1.76
C TYR A 154 2.84 -3.16 2.65
N THR A 155 2.63 -2.94 3.95
CA THR A 155 2.20 -4.01 4.86
C THR A 155 0.68 -4.10 4.99
N PHE A 156 -0.01 -2.97 5.14
CA PHE A 156 -1.40 -2.95 5.62
C PHE A 156 -2.43 -2.65 4.52
N ILE A 157 -2.07 -1.86 3.51
CA ILE A 157 -2.99 -1.38 2.47
C ILE A 157 -3.36 -2.47 1.45
N ARG A 158 -2.55 -3.53 1.29
CA ARG A 158 -2.79 -4.64 0.33
C ARG A 158 -3.08 -4.15 -1.10
N ALA A 159 -2.32 -3.15 -1.55
CA ALA A 159 -2.30 -2.78 -2.96
C ALA A 159 -1.56 -3.86 -3.77
N ARG A 160 -2.04 -4.13 -4.99
CA ARG A 160 -1.34 -5.01 -5.93
C ARG A 160 0.00 -4.40 -6.33
N PHE A 161 0.94 -5.26 -6.69
CA PHE A 161 2.33 -4.90 -6.97
C PHE A 161 2.50 -3.62 -7.80
N ILE A 162 1.87 -3.54 -8.98
CA ILE A 162 2.01 -2.36 -9.86
C ILE A 162 1.51 -1.07 -9.19
N TYR A 163 0.36 -1.11 -8.52
CA TYR A 163 -0.23 0.06 -7.87
C TYR A 163 0.62 0.53 -6.68
N ALA A 164 1.10 -0.42 -5.88
CA ALA A 164 1.98 -0.15 -4.75
C ALA A 164 3.32 0.45 -5.22
N THR A 165 3.92 -0.15 -6.25
CA THR A 165 5.18 0.31 -6.85
C THR A 165 5.04 1.70 -7.45
N ILE A 166 3.99 1.97 -8.24
CA ILE A 166 3.74 3.30 -8.81
C ILE A 166 3.60 4.33 -7.70
N ALA A 167 2.73 4.09 -6.71
CA ALA A 167 2.53 5.01 -5.59
C ALA A 167 3.84 5.27 -4.83
N GLY A 168 4.60 4.22 -4.54
CA GLY A 168 5.87 4.34 -3.84
C GLY A 168 6.92 5.13 -4.62
N TRP A 169 7.11 4.84 -5.90
CA TRP A 169 8.03 5.61 -6.74
C TRP A 169 7.57 7.05 -6.94
N SER A 170 6.27 7.32 -7.01
CA SER A 170 5.75 8.69 -7.03
C SER A 170 6.11 9.45 -5.76
N ILE A 171 6.07 8.81 -4.58
CA ILE A 171 6.53 9.42 -3.33
C ILE A 171 8.03 9.72 -3.41
N VAL A 172 8.85 8.77 -3.86
CA VAL A 172 10.31 8.96 -3.99
C VAL A 172 10.67 10.09 -4.95
N ILE A 173 9.98 10.19 -6.09
CA ILE A 173 10.22 11.27 -7.07
C ILE A 173 9.83 12.64 -6.52
N THR A 174 8.85 12.68 -5.61
CA THR A 174 8.35 13.95 -5.03
C THR A 174 9.19 14.43 -3.85
N TYR A 175 9.87 13.51 -3.15
CA TYR A 175 10.72 13.80 -1.98
C TYR A 175 12.09 14.34 -2.39
#